data_AF-A0A1H5QJ01-F1
#
_entry.id   AF-A0A1H5QJ01-F1
#
_cell.length_a   1.000
_cell.length_b   1.000
_cell.length_c   1.000
_cell.angle_alpha   90.00
_cell.angle_beta   90.00
_cell.angle_gamma   90.00
#
_symmetry.space_group_name_H-M   'P 1'
#
loop_
_entity.id
_entity.type
_entity.pdbx_description
1 polymer ?
#
loop_
_entity_poly.entity_id
_entity_poly.type
_entity_poly.pdbx_seq_one_letter_code
_entity_poly.pdbx_strand_id
1 'polypeptide(L)'
;MELTLDELRALTGWAADCAARVLPLVPDPRPATAIAAAREFASGGPRTRALRTAAWEALAASKTSDPAAAAAARAAVGAAGAAYLHPLESPHQVKHIVGPAQQAALARELAGGSAEAEIRWALEHAPREVGEILRRFPEGKPGKTRAGELHRELESALRG
;
A
#
# COMPACT_ATOMS: atom_id res chain seq x y z
N MET A 1 18.06 11.97 0.71
CA MET A 1 18.01 10.85 -0.27
C MET A 1 17.22 11.32 -1.49
N GLU A 2 17.46 10.76 -2.67
CA GLU A 2 16.60 10.91 -3.84
C GLU A 2 15.90 9.58 -4.17
N LEU A 3 14.68 9.66 -4.69
CA LEU A 3 13.94 8.51 -5.24
C LEU A 3 13.66 8.78 -6.71
N THR A 4 14.04 7.85 -7.58
CA THR A 4 13.81 7.96 -9.01
C THR A 4 12.32 7.73 -9.33
N LEU A 5 11.88 8.21 -10.49
CA LEU A 5 10.52 7.92 -10.95
C LEU A 5 10.30 6.42 -11.15
N ASP A 6 11.30 5.67 -11.60
CA ASP A 6 11.16 4.24 -11.84
C ASP A 6 11.04 3.45 -10.53
N GLU A 7 11.75 3.86 -9.47
CA GLU A 7 11.55 3.34 -8.12
C GLU A 7 10.13 3.61 -7.59
N LEU A 8 9.63 4.84 -7.77
CA LEU A 8 8.26 5.18 -7.37
C LEU A 8 7.22 4.39 -8.17
N ARG A 9 7.47 4.14 -9.45
CA ARG A 9 6.60 3.33 -10.32
C ARG A 9 6.59 1.87 -9.89
N ALA A 10 7.75 1.29 -9.63
CA ALA A 10 7.88 -0.08 -9.14
C ALA A 10 7.15 -0.27 -7.80
N LEU A 11 7.37 0.65 -6.85
CA LEU A 11 6.65 0.67 -5.57
C LEU A 11 5.13 0.80 -5.76
N THR A 12 4.70 1.74 -6.62
CA THR A 12 3.27 2.00 -6.84
C THR A 12 2.57 0.83 -7.52
N GLY A 13 3.22 0.17 -8.48
CA GLY A 13 2.69 -1.03 -9.15
C GLY A 13 2.49 -2.17 -8.16
N TRP A 14 3.52 -2.49 -7.38
CA TRP A 14 3.44 -3.52 -6.33
C TRP A 14 2.35 -3.20 -5.30
N ALA A 15 2.26 -1.95 -4.84
CA ALA A 15 1.24 -1.51 -3.92
C ALA A 15 -0.19 -1.65 -4.50
N ALA A 16 -0.36 -1.33 -5.79
CA ALA A 16 -1.62 -1.48 -6.49
C ALA A 16 -2.03 -2.95 -6.62
N ASP A 17 -1.08 -3.86 -6.86
CA ASP A 17 -1.38 -5.28 -6.97
C ASP A 17 -1.72 -5.90 -5.61
N CYS A 18 -1.06 -5.48 -4.53
CA CYS A 18 -1.45 -5.85 -3.17
C CYS A 18 -2.88 -5.39 -2.85
N ALA A 19 -3.22 -4.13 -3.17
CA ALA A 19 -4.55 -3.59 -2.93
C ALA A 19 -5.64 -4.25 -3.79
N ALA A 20 -5.32 -4.62 -5.04
CA ALA A 20 -6.26 -5.26 -5.96
C ALA A 20 -6.78 -6.61 -5.45
N ARG A 21 -5.97 -7.36 -4.69
CA ARG A 21 -6.36 -8.67 -4.13
C ARG A 21 -7.52 -8.60 -3.15
N VAL A 22 -7.70 -7.46 -2.50
CA VAL A 22 -8.76 -7.23 -1.52
C VAL A 22 -9.86 -6.31 -2.04
N LEU A 23 -9.75 -5.84 -3.29
CA LEU A 23 -10.78 -5.01 -3.91
C LEU A 23 -12.19 -5.64 -3.90
N PRO A 24 -12.37 -6.97 -4.06
CA PRO A 24 -13.70 -7.59 -3.95
C PRO A 24 -14.38 -7.42 -2.58
N LEU A 25 -13.63 -7.06 -1.53
CA LEU A 25 -14.17 -6.77 -0.20
C LEU A 25 -14.76 -5.35 -0.09
N VAL A 26 -14.57 -4.50 -1.10
CA VAL A 26 -15.05 -3.12 -1.09
C VAL A 26 -16.18 -2.95 -2.12
N PRO A 27 -17.43 -2.75 -1.67
CA PRO A 27 -18.55 -2.53 -2.60
C PRO A 27 -18.50 -1.13 -3.25
N ASP A 28 -17.79 -0.18 -2.64
CA ASP A 28 -17.64 1.17 -3.17
C ASP A 28 -16.68 1.17 -4.37
N PRO A 29 -17.01 1.87 -5.48
CA PRO A 29 -16.16 1.88 -6.67
C PRO A 29 -14.91 2.77 -6.54
N ARG A 30 -14.85 3.72 -5.59
CA ARG A 30 -13.76 4.70 -5.50
C ARG A 30 -12.38 4.05 -5.23
N PRO A 31 -12.25 3.01 -4.39
CA PRO A 31 -11.02 2.24 -4.28
C PRO A 31 -10.54 1.60 -5.59
N ALA A 32 -11.45 1.12 -6.44
CA ALA A 32 -11.08 0.60 -7.77
C ALA A 32 -10.46 1.71 -8.63
N THR A 33 -11.05 2.90 -8.63
CA THR A 33 -10.52 4.08 -9.33
C THR A 33 -9.12 4.47 -8.84
N ALA A 34 -8.88 4.43 -7.52
CA ALA A 34 -7.56 4.72 -6.96
C ALA A 34 -6.49 3.69 -7.39
N ILE A 35 -6.83 2.40 -7.39
CA ILE A 35 -5.94 1.33 -7.88
C ILE A 35 -5.66 1.50 -9.38
N ALA A 36 -6.67 1.83 -10.19
CA ALA A 36 -6.50 2.07 -11.61
C ALA A 36 -5.56 3.25 -11.89
N ALA A 37 -5.74 4.37 -11.19
CA ALA A 37 -4.86 5.53 -11.32
C ALA A 37 -3.41 5.21 -10.87
N ALA A 38 -3.25 4.41 -9.81
CA ALA A 38 -1.94 3.94 -9.37
C ALA A 38 -1.24 3.10 -10.45
N ARG A 39 -1.98 2.19 -11.10
CA ARG A 39 -1.48 1.38 -12.23
C ARG A 39 -1.11 2.22 -13.45
N GLU A 40 -1.89 3.24 -13.78
CA GLU A 40 -1.57 4.18 -14.86
C GLU A 40 -0.21 4.85 -14.63
N PHE A 41 0.01 5.39 -13.42
CA PHE A 41 1.31 5.96 -13.05
C PHE A 41 2.43 4.91 -13.13
N ALA A 42 2.24 3.73 -12.54
CA ALA A 42 3.21 2.64 -12.55
C ALA A 42 3.61 2.21 -13.97
N SER A 43 2.67 2.26 -14.92
CA SER A 43 2.89 1.91 -16.33
C SER A 43 3.60 2.97 -17.18
N GLY A 44 4.02 4.09 -16.58
CA GLY A 44 4.73 5.16 -17.28
C GLY A 44 3.98 6.49 -17.31
N GLY A 45 2.71 6.51 -16.89
CA GLY A 45 1.90 7.72 -16.81
C GLY A 45 2.50 8.80 -15.89
N PRO A 46 2.09 10.06 -16.08
CA PRO A 46 2.56 11.15 -15.23
C PRO A 46 1.93 11.11 -13.83
N ARG A 47 2.54 11.78 -12.84
CA ARG A 47 1.88 12.07 -11.56
C ARG A 47 0.83 13.15 -11.76
N THR A 48 -0.45 12.78 -11.71
CA THR A 48 -1.55 13.71 -12.03
C THR A 48 -2.30 14.20 -10.79
N ARG A 49 -3.07 15.28 -10.95
CA ARG A 49 -4.05 15.69 -9.92
C ARG A 49 -5.12 14.62 -9.73
N ALA A 50 -5.51 13.92 -10.79
CA ALA A 50 -6.53 12.87 -10.76
C ALA A 50 -6.12 11.71 -9.83
N LEU A 51 -4.86 11.27 -9.88
CA LEU A 51 -4.32 10.26 -8.96
C LEU A 51 -4.47 10.67 -7.48
N ARG A 52 -4.12 11.93 -7.17
CA ARG A 52 -4.28 12.47 -5.81
C ARG A 52 -5.76 12.57 -5.41
N THR A 53 -6.64 12.99 -6.32
CA THR A 53 -8.09 13.04 -6.06
C THR A 53 -8.63 11.64 -5.76
N ALA A 54 -8.27 10.63 -6.57
CA ALA A 54 -8.71 9.26 -6.39
C ALA A 54 -8.27 8.68 -5.03
N ALA A 55 -7.07 9.03 -4.56
CA ALA A 55 -6.63 8.65 -3.20
C ALA A 55 -7.55 9.21 -2.10
N TRP A 56 -7.97 10.48 -2.22
CA TRP A 56 -8.89 11.10 -1.26
C TRP A 56 -10.30 10.51 -1.34
N GLU A 57 -10.77 10.18 -2.54
CA GLU A 57 -12.06 9.52 -2.75
C GLU A 57 -12.08 8.10 -2.16
N ALA A 58 -11.02 7.32 -2.35
CA ALA A 58 -10.86 6.02 -1.70
C ALA A 58 -10.78 6.16 -0.16
N LEU A 59 -10.15 7.23 0.35
CA LEU A 59 -10.13 7.50 1.78
C LEU A 59 -11.54 7.80 2.31
N ALA A 60 -12.34 8.55 1.56
CA ALA A 60 -13.74 8.78 1.91
C ALA A 60 -14.54 7.46 1.92
N ALA A 61 -14.30 6.55 0.96
CA ALA A 61 -14.91 5.22 0.93
C ALA A 61 -14.51 4.33 2.12
N SER A 62 -13.32 4.54 2.69
CA SER A 62 -12.87 3.79 3.88
C SER A 62 -13.66 4.11 5.16
N LYS A 63 -14.50 5.15 5.15
CA LYS A 63 -15.37 5.54 6.28
C LYS A 63 -16.67 4.74 6.25
N THR A 64 -16.55 3.42 6.31
CA THR A 64 -17.67 2.46 6.35
C THR A 64 -17.71 1.74 7.70
N SER A 65 -18.86 1.12 8.03
CA SER A 65 -19.04 0.31 9.24
C SER A 65 -18.41 -1.08 9.13
N ASP A 66 -18.17 -1.57 7.92
CA ASP A 66 -17.48 -2.84 7.67
C ASP A 66 -15.95 -2.65 7.81
N PRO A 67 -15.30 -3.26 8.83
CA PRO A 67 -13.87 -3.09 9.05
C PRO A 67 -13.00 -3.71 7.95
N ALA A 68 -13.44 -4.79 7.30
CA ALA A 68 -12.70 -5.42 6.20
C ALA A 68 -12.73 -4.52 4.96
N ALA A 69 -13.90 -4.00 4.60
CA ALA A 69 -14.06 -3.04 3.51
C ALA A 69 -13.27 -1.74 3.80
N ALA A 70 -13.28 -1.25 5.04
CA ALA A 70 -12.51 -0.08 5.44
C ALA A 70 -10.99 -0.29 5.28
N ALA A 71 -10.46 -1.44 5.68
CA ALA A 71 -9.05 -1.78 5.51
C ALA A 71 -8.69 -1.93 4.01
N ALA A 72 -9.51 -2.61 3.22
CA ALA A 72 -9.28 -2.77 1.78
C ALA A 72 -9.31 -1.41 1.04
N ALA A 73 -10.22 -0.51 1.40
CA ALA A 73 -10.22 0.86 0.88
C ALA A 73 -8.93 1.62 1.26
N ARG A 74 -8.41 1.46 2.48
CA ARG A 74 -7.12 2.06 2.89
C ARG A 74 -5.92 1.45 2.16
N ALA A 75 -5.98 0.18 1.75
CA ALA A 75 -4.96 -0.40 0.88
C ALA A 75 -4.91 0.36 -0.46
N ALA A 76 -6.06 0.65 -1.06
CA ALA A 76 -6.16 1.45 -2.28
C ALA A 76 -5.68 2.90 -2.11
N VAL A 77 -5.96 3.53 -0.96
CA VAL A 77 -5.38 4.85 -0.60
C VAL A 77 -3.86 4.78 -0.59
N GLY A 78 -3.30 3.74 0.04
CA GLY A 78 -1.87 3.51 0.08
C GLY A 78 -1.28 3.33 -1.31
N ALA A 79 -1.92 2.54 -2.17
CA ALA A 79 -1.48 2.33 -3.55
C ALA A 79 -1.39 3.64 -4.34
N ALA A 80 -2.43 4.47 -4.32
CA ALA A 80 -2.38 5.78 -4.98
C ALA A 80 -1.39 6.75 -4.32
N GLY A 81 -1.23 6.67 -3.01
CA GLY A 81 -0.31 7.48 -2.23
C GLY A 81 1.17 7.16 -2.48
N ALA A 82 1.51 5.92 -2.85
CA ALA A 82 2.88 5.47 -3.08
C ALA A 82 3.63 6.30 -4.14
N ALA A 83 2.91 6.81 -5.15
CA ALA A 83 3.47 7.70 -6.18
C ALA A 83 4.02 9.03 -5.62
N TYR A 84 3.63 9.39 -4.40
CA TYR A 84 4.02 10.61 -3.71
C TYR A 84 4.89 10.33 -2.48
N LEU A 85 5.51 9.16 -2.38
CA LEU A 85 6.47 8.87 -1.31
C LEU A 85 7.54 9.97 -1.29
N HIS A 86 7.66 10.65 -0.14
CA HIS A 86 8.60 11.72 0.03
C HIS A 86 9.95 11.15 0.48
N PRO A 87 11.08 11.59 -0.09
CA PRO A 87 12.40 11.07 0.26
C PRO A 87 12.96 11.74 1.53
N LEU A 88 12.10 11.85 2.55
CA LEU A 88 12.44 12.33 3.88
C LEU A 88 12.87 11.15 4.73
N GLU A 89 14.08 11.20 5.27
CA GLU A 89 14.61 10.19 6.17
C GLU A 89 13.84 10.19 7.51
N SER A 90 12.67 9.55 7.51
CA SER A 90 11.72 9.56 8.61
C SER A 90 11.03 8.21 8.75
N PRO A 91 10.91 7.65 9.97
CA PRO A 91 10.14 6.42 10.22
C PRO A 91 8.67 6.53 9.77
N HIS A 92 8.14 7.76 9.68
CA HIS A 92 6.78 7.99 9.22
C HIS A 92 6.58 7.69 7.73
N GLN A 93 7.66 7.67 6.92
CA GLN A 93 7.56 7.35 5.49
C GLN A 93 7.41 5.85 5.23
N VAL A 94 7.89 4.98 6.13
CA VAL A 94 7.82 3.52 5.98
C VAL A 94 6.39 3.02 5.82
N LYS A 95 5.41 3.65 6.50
CA LYS A 95 3.99 3.32 6.34
C LYS A 95 3.45 3.56 4.93
N HIS A 96 4.08 4.43 4.14
CA HIS A 96 3.70 4.65 2.75
C HIS A 96 4.31 3.62 1.81
N ILE A 97 5.32 2.88 2.27
CA ILE A 97 5.93 1.76 1.54
C ILE A 97 5.15 0.48 1.82
N VAL A 98 5.14 -0.02 3.06
CA VAL A 98 4.51 -1.32 3.39
C VAL A 98 3.01 -1.25 3.67
N GLY A 99 2.47 -0.04 3.89
CA GLY A 99 1.07 0.17 4.27
C GLY A 99 0.01 -0.43 3.33
N PRO A 100 0.16 -0.39 1.99
CA PRO A 100 -0.79 -1.01 1.08
C PRO A 100 -0.93 -2.52 1.30
N ALA A 101 0.19 -3.25 1.35
CA ALA A 101 0.23 -4.69 1.63
C ALA A 101 -0.27 -5.01 3.05
N GLN A 102 0.12 -4.20 4.04
CA GLN A 102 -0.32 -4.33 5.42
C GLN A 102 -1.85 -4.21 5.55
N GLN A 103 -2.46 -3.22 4.88
CA GLN A 103 -3.91 -3.04 4.90
C GLN A 103 -4.64 -4.13 4.12
N ALA A 104 -4.05 -4.68 3.05
CA ALA A 104 -4.59 -5.83 2.34
C ALA A 104 -4.60 -7.09 3.22
N ALA A 105 -3.51 -7.40 3.90
CA ALA A 105 -3.45 -8.52 4.84
C ALA A 105 -4.48 -8.36 5.98
N LEU A 106 -4.58 -7.16 6.55
CA LEU A 106 -5.58 -6.85 7.58
C LEU A 106 -7.01 -7.02 7.05
N ALA A 107 -7.32 -6.52 5.85
CA ALA A 107 -8.63 -6.66 5.25
C ALA A 107 -9.02 -8.12 5.05
N ARG A 108 -8.08 -8.96 4.59
CA ARG A 108 -8.30 -10.39 4.41
C ARG A 108 -8.58 -11.09 5.74
N GLU A 109 -7.80 -10.80 6.77
CA GLU A 109 -8.00 -11.35 8.12
C GLU A 109 -9.38 -10.98 8.68
N LEU A 110 -9.77 -9.70 8.57
CA LEU A 110 -11.07 -9.21 9.02
C LEU A 110 -12.25 -9.85 8.26
N ALA A 111 -12.03 -10.30 7.03
CA ALA A 111 -13.00 -11.06 6.25
C ALA A 111 -12.99 -12.57 6.54
N GLY A 112 -12.24 -13.02 7.56
CA GLY A 112 -12.11 -14.43 7.95
C GLY A 112 -11.11 -15.24 7.13
N GLY A 113 -10.28 -14.58 6.32
CA GLY A 113 -9.19 -15.22 5.57
C GLY A 113 -7.84 -15.18 6.29
N SER A 114 -6.77 -15.56 5.60
CA SER A 114 -5.40 -15.55 6.15
C SER A 114 -4.64 -14.28 5.77
N ALA A 115 -4.19 -13.52 6.77
CA ALA A 115 -3.23 -12.43 6.58
C ALA A 115 -1.87 -12.95 6.10
N GLU A 116 -1.46 -14.11 6.60
CA GLU A 116 -0.17 -14.75 6.30
C GLU A 116 -0.06 -15.10 4.81
N ALA A 117 -1.16 -15.53 4.20
CA ALA A 117 -1.22 -15.78 2.76
C ALA A 117 -1.05 -14.50 1.94
N GLU A 118 -1.66 -13.38 2.39
CA GLU A 118 -1.50 -12.07 1.72
C GLU A 118 -0.09 -11.51 1.91
N ILE A 119 0.52 -11.64 3.10
CA ILE A 119 1.92 -11.27 3.34
C ILE A 119 2.84 -12.08 2.44
N ARG A 120 2.71 -13.40 2.43
CA ARG A 120 3.54 -14.27 1.60
C ARG A 120 3.46 -13.90 0.12
N TRP A 121 2.25 -13.68 -0.38
CA TRP A 121 2.04 -13.24 -1.75
C TRP A 121 2.72 -11.89 -2.00
N ALA A 122 2.57 -10.91 -1.10
CA ALA A 122 3.18 -9.59 -1.23
C ALA A 122 4.72 -9.67 -1.25
N LEU A 123 5.32 -10.55 -0.47
CA LEU A 123 6.77 -10.80 -0.44
C LEU A 123 7.26 -11.47 -1.73
N GLU A 124 6.55 -12.50 -2.21
CA GLU A 124 6.89 -13.22 -3.46
C GLU A 124 6.79 -12.34 -4.71
N HIS A 125 5.94 -11.31 -4.68
CA HIS A 125 5.68 -10.41 -5.81
C HIS A 125 6.33 -9.03 -5.65
N ALA A 126 7.10 -8.80 -4.57
CA ALA A 126 7.79 -7.55 -4.36
C ALA A 126 8.95 -7.38 -5.37
N PRO A 127 8.95 -6.30 -6.18
CA PRO A 127 10.11 -6.00 -7.00
C PRO A 127 11.28 -5.58 -6.11
N ARG A 128 12.51 -5.77 -6.58
CA ARG A 128 13.73 -5.51 -5.79
C ARG A 128 13.78 -4.08 -5.24
N GLU A 129 13.23 -3.14 -5.99
CA GLU A 129 13.18 -1.72 -5.67
C GLU A 129 12.44 -1.47 -4.35
N VAL A 130 11.43 -2.27 -3.98
CA VAL A 130 10.70 -2.08 -2.70
C VAL A 130 11.63 -2.28 -1.51
N GLY A 131 12.43 -3.34 -1.51
CA GLY A 131 13.41 -3.60 -0.46
C GLY A 131 14.57 -2.59 -0.49
N GLU A 132 15.03 -2.20 -1.69
CA GLU A 132 16.06 -1.17 -1.85
C GLU A 132 15.62 0.19 -1.32
N ILE A 133 14.37 0.60 -1.61
CA ILE A 133 13.75 1.82 -1.08
C ILE A 133 13.69 1.72 0.45
N LEU A 134 13.15 0.63 1.00
CA LEU A 134 13.02 0.45 2.45
C LEU A 134 14.35 0.60 3.19
N ARG A 135 15.42 -0.03 2.69
CA ARG A 135 16.75 0.03 3.31
C ARG A 135 17.33 1.44 3.40
N ARG A 136 16.83 2.40 2.61
CA ARG A 136 17.27 3.80 2.68
C ARG A 136 16.48 4.65 3.68
N PHE A 137 15.39 4.13 4.24
CA PHE A 137 14.66 4.76 5.34
C PHE A 137 15.04 4.11 6.67
N PRO A 138 15.02 4.87 7.79
CA PRO A 138 15.16 4.29 9.12
C PRO A 138 14.03 3.28 9.37
N GLU A 139 14.20 2.43 10.37
CA GLU A 139 13.16 1.49 10.79
C GLU A 139 11.84 2.22 11.10
N GLY A 140 10.74 1.61 10.65
CA GLY A 140 9.40 2.07 10.93
C GLY A 140 9.11 2.11 12.44
N LYS A 141 8.15 2.95 12.83
CA LYS A 141 7.64 2.99 14.21
C LYS A 141 6.16 2.64 14.27
N PRO A 142 5.75 1.42 13.85
CA PRO A 142 4.36 1.00 13.93
C PRO A 142 3.90 0.83 15.39
N GLY A 143 2.62 1.08 15.64
CA GLY A 143 2.01 0.88 16.95
C GLY A 143 1.88 -0.59 17.37
N LYS A 144 1.30 -0.83 18.54
CA LYS A 144 1.05 -2.18 19.11
C LYS A 144 -0.27 -2.83 18.62
N THR A 145 -0.84 -2.34 17.53
CA THR A 145 -2.08 -2.91 16.96
C THR A 145 -1.76 -4.10 16.06
N ARG A 146 -2.78 -4.90 15.71
CA ARG A 146 -2.64 -5.96 14.70
C ARG A 146 -2.06 -5.45 13.38
N ALA A 147 -2.55 -4.30 12.92
CA ALA A 147 -1.99 -3.61 11.75
C ALA A 147 -0.48 -3.29 11.90
N GLY A 148 -0.05 -2.94 13.11
CA GLY A 148 1.35 -2.69 13.41
C GLY A 148 2.21 -3.95 13.50
N GLU A 149 1.64 -5.10 13.85
CA GLU A 149 2.33 -6.40 13.75
C GLU A 149 2.60 -6.77 12.29
N LEU A 150 1.56 -6.73 11.45
CA LEU A 150 1.67 -6.98 10.02
C LEU A 150 2.67 -6.03 9.35
N HIS A 151 2.75 -4.78 9.82
CA HIS A 151 3.76 -3.82 9.36
C HIS A 151 5.17 -4.29 9.64
N ARG A 152 5.47 -4.69 10.89
CA ARG A 152 6.80 -5.14 11.30
C ARG A 152 7.22 -6.38 10.53
N GLU A 153 6.29 -7.32 10.34
CA GLU A 153 6.53 -8.54 9.57
C GLU A 153 6.92 -8.22 8.11
N LEU A 154 6.11 -7.40 7.43
CA LEU A 154 6.40 -6.96 6.06
C LEU A 154 7.70 -6.18 5.97
N GLU A 155 7.92 -5.22 6.86
CA GLU A 155 9.15 -4.41 6.88
C GLU A 155 10.40 -5.29 7.07
N SER A 156 10.39 -6.17 8.07
CA SER A 156 11.52 -7.06 8.36
C SER A 156 11.82 -7.96 7.17
N ALA A 157 10.80 -8.59 6.59
CA ALA A 157 10.98 -9.53 5.48
C ALA A 157 11.44 -8.83 4.18
N LEU A 158 10.96 -7.63 3.90
CA LEU A 158 11.36 -6.87 2.69
C LEU A 158 12.75 -6.24 2.82
N ARG A 159 13.21 -5.93 4.05
CA ARG A 159 14.56 -5.41 4.29
C ARG A 159 15.63 -6.47 4.05
N GLY A 160 15.34 -7.74 4.38
CA GLY A 160 16.28 -8.85 4.34
C GLY A 160 17.05 -8.99 5.65
#